data_AF-A0A933BRX2-F1
#
_entry.id   AF-A0A933BRX2-F1
#
_cell.length_a   1.000
_cell.length_b   1.000
_cell.length_c   1.000
_cell.angle_alpha   90.00
_cell.angle_beta   90.00
_cell.angle_gamma   90.00
#
_symmetry.space_group_name_H-M   'P 1'
#
loop_
_entity.id
_entity.type
_entity.pdbx_description
1 polymer ?
#
loop_
_entity_poly.entity_id
_entity_poly.type
_entity_poly.pdbx_seq_one_letter_code
_entity_poly.pdbx_strand_id
1 'polypeptide(L)'
;MQGGELVSPLFPRGGWEGCFPRALDPGDKAGFHIVRRFKFPAALAFFVCLTALVCAPGHSYSEEKEKEFVEKVFLTKKEVLEAAFPGADRIDTEKKWLTDSQRQAIGKICLQTIEDQRITYYVGIKGGKPMGYVTIDHVIGKSYPITFMVALNTDGTVRDVEVMVYREPHGWEVRFKSFLSQFFGKDAGADFRNINSITGATLSVRSMVSGVSKAVAAYKVLYLDKTP
;
A
#
# COMPACT_ATOMS: atom_id res chain seq x y z
N MET A 1 -25.35 -56.40 23.50
CA MET A 1 -26.01 -55.76 24.65
C MET A 1 -25.21 -54.51 24.99
N GLN A 2 -25.90 -53.36 25.06
CA GLN A 2 -25.54 -52.07 25.68
C GLN A 2 -24.31 -51.35 25.04
N GLY A 3 -24.41 -50.19 24.40
CA GLY A 3 -25.37 -49.08 24.54
C GLY A 3 -24.79 -48.04 25.50
N GLY A 4 -24.14 -46.99 24.97
CA GLY A 4 -23.53 -45.90 25.73
C GLY A 4 -23.79 -44.56 25.05
N GLU A 5 -24.58 -43.72 25.73
CA GLU A 5 -25.20 -42.45 25.33
C GLU A 5 -24.21 -41.31 25.06
N LEU A 6 -24.45 -40.55 23.99
CA LEU A 6 -23.86 -39.23 23.75
C LEU A 6 -24.75 -38.16 24.39
N VAL A 7 -24.27 -37.54 25.46
CA VAL A 7 -24.89 -36.36 26.09
C VAL A 7 -24.15 -35.09 25.68
N SER A 8 -24.87 -34.22 24.96
CA SER A 8 -24.48 -32.86 24.61
C SER A 8 -24.63 -31.91 25.81
N PRO A 9 -23.72 -30.95 26.04
CA PRO A 9 -23.99 -29.87 26.98
C PRO A 9 -24.70 -28.69 26.30
N LEU A 10 -25.81 -28.31 26.91
CA LEU A 10 -26.63 -27.13 26.69
C LEU A 10 -25.84 -25.83 26.93
N PHE A 11 -25.86 -24.92 25.95
CA PHE A 11 -25.50 -23.51 26.17
C PHE A 11 -26.72 -22.70 26.63
N PRO A 12 -26.62 -21.88 27.68
CA PRO A 12 -27.68 -20.95 28.06
C PRO A 12 -27.64 -19.71 27.15
N ARG A 13 -28.79 -19.36 26.56
CA ARG A 13 -28.99 -18.08 25.85
C ARG A 13 -29.58 -17.04 26.80
N GLY A 14 -28.80 -16.01 27.10
CA GLY A 14 -29.24 -14.65 27.42
C GLY A 14 -28.26 -13.73 26.71
N GLY A 15 -28.61 -12.70 25.96
CA GLY A 15 -29.81 -11.88 25.92
C GLY A 15 -29.34 -10.44 26.05
N TRP A 16 -29.06 -9.76 24.94
CA TRP A 16 -28.94 -8.29 24.88
C TRP A 16 -29.44 -7.79 23.53
N GLU A 17 -30.38 -6.86 23.63
CA GLU A 17 -31.23 -6.32 22.58
C GLU A 17 -30.44 -5.45 21.59
N GLY A 18 -30.58 -5.75 20.31
CA GLY A 18 -30.09 -4.92 19.22
C GLY A 18 -31.11 -3.85 18.87
N CYS A 19 -30.75 -2.59 19.11
CA CYS A 19 -31.33 -1.44 18.44
C CYS A 19 -30.67 -1.34 17.05
N PHE A 20 -31.39 -1.70 15.99
CA PHE A 20 -30.98 -1.46 14.61
C PHE A 20 -32.09 -0.70 13.86
N PRO A 21 -31.77 0.43 13.20
CA PRO A 21 -32.76 1.19 12.45
C PRO A 21 -33.13 0.50 11.13
N ARG A 22 -34.41 0.69 10.81
CA ARG A 22 -35.20 0.16 9.71
C ARG A 22 -34.70 0.64 8.34
N ALA A 23 -34.70 -0.27 7.36
CA ALA A 23 -34.48 0.01 5.96
C ALA A 23 -35.51 0.99 5.38
N LEU A 24 -35.06 1.88 4.50
CA LEU A 24 -35.88 2.77 3.68
C LEU A 24 -36.11 2.12 2.30
N ASP A 25 -37.38 1.93 1.95
CA ASP A 25 -37.83 1.54 0.62
C ASP A 25 -37.81 2.73 -0.38
N PRO A 26 -37.70 2.46 -1.69
CA PRO A 26 -37.68 3.49 -2.73
C PRO A 26 -39.08 3.75 -3.30
N GLY A 27 -39.46 5.01 -3.35
CA GLY A 27 -40.60 5.46 -4.16
C GLY A 27 -41.27 6.69 -3.59
N ASP A 28 -41.03 7.85 -4.19
CA ASP A 28 -42.13 8.76 -4.48
C ASP A 28 -41.77 9.82 -5.53
N LYS A 29 -42.73 10.03 -6.43
CA LYS A 29 -42.78 11.07 -7.46
C LYS A 29 -43.33 12.34 -6.83
N ALA A 30 -42.83 13.52 -7.21
CA ALA A 30 -43.68 14.69 -7.56
C ALA A 30 -42.85 15.96 -7.83
N GLY A 31 -43.30 16.74 -8.82
CA GLY A 31 -43.48 18.18 -8.61
C GLY A 31 -42.40 19.13 -9.11
N PHE A 32 -42.25 19.23 -10.43
CA PHE A 32 -41.53 20.31 -11.09
C PHE A 32 -42.36 21.61 -11.03
N HIS A 33 -41.96 22.59 -10.22
CA HIS A 33 -42.58 23.91 -10.20
C HIS A 33 -41.74 24.95 -10.96
N ILE A 34 -42.36 25.45 -12.03
CA ILE A 34 -42.01 26.58 -12.88
C ILE A 34 -41.57 27.80 -12.06
N VAL A 35 -40.38 28.33 -12.35
CA VAL A 35 -39.98 29.69 -11.93
C VAL A 35 -39.82 30.58 -13.17
N ARG A 36 -40.53 31.71 -13.11
CA ARG A 36 -40.81 32.65 -14.19
C ARG A 36 -39.55 33.40 -14.66
N ARG A 37 -39.45 33.56 -15.98
CA ARG A 37 -38.56 34.52 -16.67
C ARG A 37 -38.80 35.93 -16.16
N PHE A 38 -37.76 36.59 -15.64
CA PHE A 38 -37.73 38.04 -15.44
C PHE A 38 -36.77 38.66 -16.46
N LYS A 39 -37.32 39.54 -17.30
CA LYS A 39 -36.62 40.34 -18.31
C LYS A 39 -36.17 41.64 -17.62
N PHE A 40 -34.89 41.98 -17.67
CA PHE A 40 -34.41 43.33 -17.34
C PHE A 40 -33.84 43.99 -18.61
N PRO A 41 -34.26 45.23 -18.95
CA PRO A 41 -33.81 45.93 -20.14
C PRO A 41 -32.47 46.65 -19.90
N ALA A 42 -31.73 46.82 -21.00
CA ALA A 42 -30.51 47.60 -21.07
C ALA A 42 -30.81 49.10 -21.14
N ALA A 43 -30.07 49.92 -20.38
CA ALA A 43 -29.84 51.34 -20.69
C ALA A 43 -28.59 51.88 -19.95
N LEU A 44 -27.52 52.06 -20.73
CA LEU A 44 -26.51 53.12 -20.76
C LEU A 44 -26.52 54.20 -19.64
N ALA A 45 -25.37 54.43 -18.98
CA ALA A 45 -24.82 55.78 -18.76
C ALA A 45 -23.38 55.76 -18.18
N PHE A 46 -22.52 56.52 -18.84
CA PHE A 46 -21.17 56.97 -18.50
C PHE A 46 -21.03 57.50 -17.06
N PHE A 47 -19.94 57.16 -16.35
CA PHE A 47 -19.23 58.12 -15.49
C PHE A 47 -17.76 57.71 -15.34
N VAL A 48 -16.88 58.53 -15.91
CA VAL A 48 -15.43 58.49 -15.70
C VAL A 48 -15.17 58.98 -14.28
N CYS A 49 -14.49 58.19 -13.45
CA CYS A 49 -13.84 58.70 -12.25
C CYS A 49 -12.44 58.08 -12.14
N LEU A 50 -11.49 58.79 -12.72
CA LEU A 50 -10.06 58.61 -12.51
C LEU A 50 -9.74 59.03 -11.06
N THR A 51 -9.58 58.08 -10.16
CA THR A 51 -8.79 58.28 -8.93
C THR A 51 -7.90 57.07 -8.71
N ALA A 52 -6.62 57.23 -9.05
CA ALA A 52 -5.57 56.37 -8.55
C ALA A 52 -5.16 56.91 -7.17
N LEU A 53 -5.45 56.18 -6.10
CA LEU A 53 -4.68 56.24 -4.86
C LEU A 53 -4.84 54.95 -4.06
N VAL A 54 -3.85 54.07 -4.26
CA VAL A 54 -3.17 53.24 -3.26
C VAL A 54 -3.86 53.11 -1.90
N CYS A 55 -4.46 51.95 -1.62
CA CYS A 55 -4.23 51.15 -0.41
C CYS A 55 -5.00 49.83 -0.54
N ALA A 56 -4.41 48.84 -1.22
CA ALA A 56 -4.88 47.46 -1.07
C ALA A 56 -4.23 46.90 0.20
N PRO A 57 -4.99 46.53 1.25
CA PRO A 57 -4.41 45.79 2.36
C PRO A 57 -3.86 44.48 1.81
N GLY A 58 -2.57 44.26 2.06
CA GLY A 58 -1.82 43.13 1.54
C GLY A 58 -2.52 41.82 1.83
N HIS A 59 -3.21 41.28 0.83
CA HIS A 59 -3.33 39.84 0.70
C HIS A 59 -1.91 39.34 0.45
N SER A 60 -1.24 38.95 1.53
CA SER A 60 -0.10 38.05 1.46
C SER A 60 -0.62 36.73 0.88
N TYR A 61 -0.73 36.68 -0.44
CA TYR A 61 -0.76 35.42 -1.16
C TYR A 61 0.60 34.78 -0.85
N SER A 62 0.60 33.82 0.06
CA SER A 62 1.68 32.87 0.14
C SER A 62 1.64 32.14 -1.19
N GLU A 63 2.60 32.42 -2.06
CA GLU A 63 2.96 31.50 -3.13
C GLU A 63 3.39 30.20 -2.44
N GLU A 64 2.43 29.30 -2.20
CA GLU A 64 2.74 27.89 -1.99
C GLU A 64 3.36 27.43 -3.30
N LYS A 65 4.69 27.61 -3.42
CA LYS A 65 5.52 27.03 -4.47
C LYS A 65 5.09 25.57 -4.59
N GLU A 66 4.36 25.23 -5.64
CA GLU A 66 4.04 23.85 -5.96
C GLU A 66 5.36 23.09 -5.93
N LYS A 67 5.52 22.23 -4.91
CA LYS A 67 6.75 21.46 -4.75
C LYS A 67 6.89 20.61 -5.99
N GLU A 68 7.89 20.92 -6.79
CA GLU A 68 8.22 20.23 -8.02
C GLU A 68 8.23 18.73 -7.79
N PHE A 69 7.24 18.06 -8.37
CA PHE A 69 7.07 16.62 -8.33
C PHE A 69 8.13 16.01 -9.25
N VAL A 70 9.27 15.61 -8.68
CA VAL A 70 10.32 14.92 -9.44
C VAL A 70 10.25 13.44 -9.10
N GLU A 71 9.72 12.65 -10.04
CA GLU A 71 9.85 11.19 -10.00
C GLU A 71 11.34 10.83 -10.12
N LYS A 72 11.88 10.21 -9.07
CA LYS A 72 13.27 9.75 -9.02
C LYS A 72 13.28 8.26 -9.30
N VAL A 73 13.69 7.88 -10.51
CA VAL A 73 13.94 6.49 -10.89
C VAL A 73 15.39 6.17 -10.53
N PHE A 74 15.60 5.24 -9.61
CA PHE A 74 16.92 4.79 -9.19
C PHE A 74 17.35 3.51 -9.89
N LEU A 75 16.41 2.57 -10.09
CA LEU A 75 16.67 1.29 -10.73
C LEU A 75 15.48 0.87 -11.57
N THR A 76 15.76 0.34 -12.76
CA THR A 76 14.76 -0.30 -13.61
C THR A 76 14.51 -1.73 -13.18
N LYS A 77 13.36 -2.28 -13.57
CA LYS A 77 13.04 -3.70 -13.34
C LYS A 77 14.10 -4.64 -13.92
N LYS A 78 14.64 -4.30 -15.10
CA LYS A 78 15.67 -5.11 -15.76
C LYS A 78 16.95 -5.14 -14.92
N GLU A 79 17.45 -3.97 -14.53
CA GLU A 79 18.67 -3.85 -13.72
C GLU A 79 18.54 -4.57 -12.37
N VAL A 80 17.41 -4.42 -11.69
CA VAL A 80 17.14 -5.13 -10.42
C VAL A 80 17.19 -6.63 -10.60
N LEU A 81 16.54 -7.17 -11.65
CA LEU A 81 16.47 -8.61 -11.86
C LEU A 81 17.82 -9.20 -12.29
N GLU A 82 18.59 -8.48 -13.10
CA GLU A 82 19.95 -8.87 -13.49
C GLU A 82 20.90 -8.85 -12.28
N ALA A 83 20.83 -7.82 -11.44
CA ALA A 83 21.61 -7.72 -10.21
C ALA A 83 21.19 -8.76 -9.17
N ALA A 84 19.90 -9.06 -9.08
CA ALA A 84 19.37 -10.06 -8.16
C ALA A 84 19.77 -11.48 -8.56
N PHE A 85 19.89 -11.80 -9.85
CA PHE A 85 20.12 -13.17 -10.32
C PHE A 85 21.36 -13.28 -11.22
N PRO A 86 22.57 -12.97 -10.69
CA PRO A 86 23.79 -13.01 -11.49
C PRO A 86 24.08 -14.43 -11.97
N GLY A 87 24.13 -14.60 -13.30
CA GLY A 87 24.40 -15.87 -13.94
C GLY A 87 23.29 -16.92 -13.76
N ALA A 88 22.03 -16.48 -13.66
CA ALA A 88 20.88 -17.34 -13.87
C ALA A 88 20.74 -17.72 -15.36
N ASP A 89 20.28 -18.94 -15.61
CA ASP A 89 20.02 -19.44 -16.97
C ASP A 89 18.76 -18.79 -17.56
N ARG A 90 17.76 -18.56 -16.70
CA ARG A 90 16.53 -17.82 -17.03
C ARG A 90 15.87 -17.22 -15.80
N ILE A 91 14.92 -16.31 -16.02
CA ILE A 91 14.08 -15.71 -14.97
C ILE A 91 12.62 -15.99 -15.31
N ASP A 92 11.97 -16.81 -14.48
CA ASP A 92 10.56 -17.15 -14.63
C ASP A 92 9.68 -16.12 -13.89
N THR A 93 8.46 -15.88 -14.36
CA THR A 93 7.49 -14.99 -13.69
C THR A 93 6.31 -15.80 -13.17
N GLU A 94 6.14 -15.85 -11.86
CA GLU A 94 5.05 -16.53 -11.18
C GLU A 94 4.04 -15.53 -10.63
N LYS A 95 2.77 -15.68 -11.03
CA LYS A 95 1.66 -14.87 -10.54
C LYS A 95 0.84 -15.70 -9.54
N LYS A 96 0.85 -15.32 -8.26
CA LYS A 96 0.13 -16.03 -7.19
C LYS A 96 -1.13 -15.26 -6.81
N TRP A 97 -2.29 -15.82 -7.16
CA TRP A 97 -3.58 -15.30 -6.70
C TRP A 97 -3.82 -15.75 -5.26
N LEU A 98 -4.23 -14.83 -4.39
CA LEU A 98 -4.39 -15.07 -2.97
C LEU A 98 -5.83 -15.46 -2.64
N THR A 99 -6.00 -16.60 -1.95
CA THR A 99 -7.29 -16.94 -1.32
C THR A 99 -7.51 -16.11 -0.05
N ASP A 100 -8.75 -16.03 0.40
CA ASP A 100 -9.10 -15.29 1.62
C ASP A 100 -8.36 -15.83 2.84
N SER A 101 -8.21 -17.15 2.94
CA SER A 101 -7.44 -17.82 3.99
C SER A 101 -5.95 -17.42 3.95
N GLN A 102 -5.36 -17.37 2.75
CA GLN A 102 -3.97 -16.92 2.58
C GLN A 102 -3.81 -15.45 2.95
N ARG A 103 -4.72 -14.57 2.53
CA ARG A 103 -4.67 -13.13 2.91
C ARG A 103 -4.75 -12.95 4.43
N GLN A 104 -5.62 -13.71 5.10
CA GLN A 104 -5.70 -13.70 6.56
C GLN A 104 -4.44 -14.25 7.23
N ALA A 105 -3.85 -15.33 6.72
CA ALA A 105 -2.63 -15.91 7.25
C ALA A 105 -1.44 -14.93 7.12
N ILE A 106 -1.28 -14.32 5.94
CA ILE A 106 -0.25 -13.30 5.70
C ILE A 106 -0.47 -12.11 6.65
N GLY A 107 -1.70 -11.63 6.74
CA GLY A 107 -2.04 -10.49 7.60
C GLY A 107 -1.78 -10.73 9.08
N LYS A 108 -2.00 -11.96 9.58
CA LYS A 108 -1.65 -12.35 10.96
C LYS A 108 -0.15 -12.31 11.22
N ILE A 109 0.67 -12.73 10.26
CA ILE A 109 2.13 -12.76 10.41
C ILE A 109 2.71 -11.34 10.40
N CYS A 110 2.31 -10.52 9.42
CA CYS A 110 2.86 -9.17 9.26
C CYS A 110 2.06 -8.07 10.00
N LEU A 111 1.04 -8.47 10.77
CA LEU A 111 0.15 -7.61 11.56
C LEU A 111 -0.54 -6.51 10.72
N GLN A 112 -0.99 -6.86 9.52
CA GLN A 112 -1.60 -5.95 8.54
C GLN A 112 -2.85 -6.56 7.91
N THR A 113 -3.74 -5.72 7.39
CA THR A 113 -4.82 -6.18 6.49
C THR A 113 -4.25 -6.30 5.08
N ILE A 114 -4.46 -7.45 4.43
CA ILE A 114 -3.99 -7.71 3.07
C ILE A 114 -5.12 -7.52 2.07
N GLU A 115 -5.01 -6.45 1.29
CA GLU A 115 -5.98 -6.11 0.23
C GLU A 115 -5.55 -6.65 -1.15
N ASP A 116 -4.26 -6.96 -1.30
CA ASP A 116 -3.69 -7.52 -2.52
C ASP A 116 -4.41 -8.80 -2.95
N GLN A 117 -4.88 -8.84 -4.20
CA GLN A 117 -5.49 -10.05 -4.78
C GLN A 117 -4.44 -11.00 -5.36
N ARG A 118 -3.26 -10.48 -5.68
CA ARG A 118 -2.21 -11.21 -6.39
C ARG A 118 -0.83 -10.65 -6.06
N ILE A 119 0.14 -11.54 -5.87
CA ILE A 119 1.56 -11.20 -5.73
C ILE A 119 2.32 -11.81 -6.90
N THR A 120 3.27 -11.06 -7.46
CA THR A 120 4.11 -11.53 -8.58
C THR A 120 5.53 -11.76 -8.08
N TYR A 121 6.05 -12.96 -8.33
CA TYR A 121 7.42 -13.34 -8.04
C TYR A 121 8.19 -13.53 -9.34
N TYR A 122 9.40 -13.00 -9.40
CA TYR A 122 10.40 -13.31 -10.41
C TYR A 122 11.38 -14.33 -9.81
N VAL A 123 11.61 -15.43 -10.51
CA VAL A 123 12.37 -16.56 -10.00
C VAL A 123 13.60 -16.77 -10.87
N GLY A 124 14.78 -16.53 -10.32
CA GLY A 124 16.04 -16.85 -11.02
C GLY A 124 16.26 -18.36 -10.99
N ILE A 125 16.44 -18.99 -12.16
CA ILE A 125 16.69 -20.42 -12.28
C ILE A 125 18.13 -20.65 -12.73
N LYS A 126 18.84 -21.55 -12.07
CA LYS A 126 20.18 -22.02 -12.48
C LYS A 126 20.31 -23.51 -12.27
N GLY A 127 20.74 -24.23 -13.31
CA GLY A 127 20.83 -25.69 -13.29
C GLY A 127 19.50 -26.36 -12.95
N GLY A 128 18.38 -25.75 -13.40
CA GLY A 128 17.02 -26.24 -13.13
C GLY A 128 16.50 -26.02 -11.71
N LYS A 129 17.23 -25.30 -10.84
CA LYS A 129 16.81 -25.02 -9.46
C LYS A 129 16.59 -23.51 -9.25
N PRO A 130 15.61 -23.11 -8.41
CA PRO A 130 15.47 -21.72 -7.97
C PRO A 130 16.72 -21.26 -7.21
N MET A 131 17.30 -20.13 -7.62
CA MET A 131 18.35 -19.41 -6.90
C MET A 131 17.77 -18.50 -5.81
N GLY A 132 16.51 -18.07 -5.99
CA GLY A 132 15.83 -17.12 -5.12
C GLY A 132 14.65 -16.48 -5.84
N TYR A 133 13.99 -15.58 -5.14
CA TYR A 133 12.75 -14.94 -5.57
C TYR A 133 12.87 -13.43 -5.42
N VAL A 134 12.27 -12.68 -6.32
CA VAL A 134 12.12 -11.22 -6.20
C VAL A 134 10.65 -10.88 -6.32
N THR A 135 10.12 -10.13 -5.36
CA THR A 135 8.83 -9.46 -5.51
C THR A 135 9.06 -7.96 -5.64
N ILE A 136 8.25 -7.30 -6.47
CA ILE A 136 8.24 -5.84 -6.61
C ILE A 136 6.90 -5.37 -6.09
N ASP A 137 6.92 -4.42 -5.16
CA ASP A 137 5.73 -3.94 -4.48
C ASP A 137 5.75 -2.41 -4.34
N HIS A 138 4.60 -1.88 -3.97
CA HIS A 138 4.35 -0.46 -3.84
C HIS A 138 3.74 -0.16 -2.48
N VAL A 139 4.31 0.81 -1.78
CA VAL A 139 3.75 1.32 -0.51
C VAL A 139 3.60 2.83 -0.60
N ILE A 140 2.55 3.37 0.01
CA ILE A 140 2.38 4.82 0.09
C ILE A 140 3.33 5.35 1.16
N GLY A 141 4.17 6.33 0.82
CA GLY A 141 5.02 7.04 1.78
C GLY A 141 4.19 7.99 2.66
N LYS A 142 4.37 9.29 2.49
CA LYS A 142 3.46 10.30 3.01
C LYS A 142 2.21 10.47 2.14
N SER A 143 2.39 10.49 0.82
CA SER A 143 1.31 10.81 -0.14
C SER A 143 1.47 10.10 -1.48
N TYR A 144 2.69 9.66 -1.84
CA TYR A 144 2.98 9.06 -3.13
C TYR A 144 3.60 7.67 -2.99
N PRO A 145 3.47 6.80 -4.01
CA PRO A 145 3.98 5.45 -3.94
C PRO A 145 5.50 5.39 -4.04
N ILE A 146 6.09 4.61 -3.14
CA ILE A 146 7.46 4.13 -3.17
C ILE A 146 7.43 2.75 -3.83
N THR A 147 8.14 2.60 -4.95
CA THR A 147 8.31 1.30 -5.61
C THR A 147 9.63 0.69 -5.15
N PHE A 148 9.57 -0.54 -4.64
CA PHE A 148 10.75 -1.24 -4.13
C PHE A 148 10.67 -2.72 -4.49
N MET A 149 11.81 -3.38 -4.43
CA MET A 149 11.93 -4.82 -4.61
C MET A 149 12.40 -5.48 -3.32
N VAL A 150 11.98 -6.71 -3.11
CA VAL A 150 12.49 -7.57 -2.04
C VAL A 150 12.99 -8.85 -2.68
N ALA A 151 14.30 -9.09 -2.57
CA ALA A 151 14.94 -10.32 -2.96
C ALA A 151 14.98 -11.28 -1.77
N LEU A 152 14.48 -12.49 -1.96
CA LEU A 152 14.39 -13.55 -0.97
C LEU A 152 15.25 -14.74 -1.41
N ASN A 153 15.90 -15.36 -0.45
CA ASN A 153 16.48 -16.69 -0.61
C ASN A 153 15.37 -17.74 -0.66
N THR A 154 15.71 -18.96 -1.09
CA THR A 154 14.74 -20.06 -1.19
C THR A 154 14.15 -20.47 0.16
N ASP A 155 14.86 -20.21 1.26
CA ASP A 155 14.42 -20.43 2.64
C ASP A 155 13.50 -19.33 3.18
N GLY A 156 13.26 -18.26 2.42
CA GLY A 156 12.41 -17.13 2.80
C GLY A 156 13.10 -16.02 3.57
N THR A 157 14.42 -16.10 3.79
CA THR A 157 15.20 -14.99 4.35
C THR A 157 15.40 -13.89 3.30
N VAL A 158 15.38 -12.63 3.74
CA VAL A 158 15.66 -11.48 2.88
C VAL A 158 17.13 -11.48 2.51
N ARG A 159 17.40 -11.53 1.21
CA ARG A 159 18.75 -11.39 0.64
C ARG A 159 19.08 -9.94 0.34
N ASP A 160 18.11 -9.17 -0.16
CA ASP A 160 18.31 -7.77 -0.47
C ASP A 160 16.99 -7.01 -0.58
N VAL A 161 17.04 -5.69 -0.41
CA VAL A 161 15.90 -4.78 -0.62
C VAL A 161 16.43 -3.55 -1.34
N GLU A 162 15.78 -3.14 -2.42
CA GLU A 162 16.18 -1.96 -3.19
C GLU A 162 14.99 -1.07 -3.51
N VAL A 163 15.19 0.25 -3.40
CA VAL A 163 14.18 1.25 -3.80
C VAL A 163 14.37 1.55 -5.28
N MET A 164 13.34 1.27 -6.08
CA MET A 164 13.38 1.41 -7.53
C MET A 164 12.94 2.80 -7.97
N VAL A 165 11.82 3.29 -7.44
CA VAL A 165 11.24 4.58 -7.81
C VAL A 165 10.68 5.29 -6.59
N TYR A 166 11.00 6.58 -6.44
CA TYR A 166 10.58 7.40 -5.33
C TYR A 166 9.98 8.71 -5.82
N ARG A 167 8.83 9.10 -5.27
CA ARG A 167 7.97 10.17 -5.81
C ARG A 167 7.62 11.24 -4.78
N GLU A 168 8.40 11.34 -3.69
CA GLU A 168 8.20 12.35 -2.66
C GLU A 168 9.40 13.30 -2.55
N PRO A 169 9.16 14.55 -2.10
CA PRO A 169 10.24 15.53 -1.97
C PRO A 169 11.20 15.22 -0.81
N HIS A 170 10.72 14.55 0.25
CA HIS A 170 11.49 14.23 1.46
C HIS A 170 11.30 12.75 1.80
N GLY A 171 12.25 12.15 2.52
CA GLY A 171 12.16 10.75 2.96
C GLY A 171 12.80 9.76 2.00
N TRP A 172 13.47 10.25 0.95
CA TRP A 172 14.17 9.43 -0.04
C TRP A 172 15.39 8.72 0.55
N GLU A 173 15.81 9.08 1.76
CA GLU A 173 16.90 8.47 2.52
C GLU A 173 16.65 6.97 2.82
N VAL A 174 15.40 6.49 2.72
CA VAL A 174 15.08 5.06 2.80
C VAL A 174 15.73 4.22 1.69
N ARG A 175 16.28 4.84 0.65
CA ARG A 175 17.07 4.14 -0.37
C ARG A 175 18.50 3.80 0.09
N PHE A 176 18.97 4.39 1.17
CA PHE A 176 20.37 4.22 1.56
C PHE A 176 20.63 2.82 2.12
N LYS A 177 21.78 2.27 1.74
CA LYS A 177 22.22 0.93 2.18
C LYS A 177 22.24 0.79 3.69
N SER A 178 22.59 1.85 4.44
CA SER A 178 22.58 1.86 5.90
C SER A 178 21.20 1.54 6.51
N PHE A 179 20.12 1.92 5.81
CA PHE A 179 18.77 1.57 6.20
C PHE A 179 18.38 0.19 5.68
N LEU A 180 18.57 -0.06 4.38
CA LEU A 180 18.10 -1.27 3.70
C LEU A 180 18.81 -2.55 4.19
N SER A 181 20.09 -2.45 4.57
CA SER A 181 20.84 -3.61 5.09
C SER A 181 20.29 -4.16 6.40
N GLN A 182 19.46 -3.40 7.12
CA GLN A 182 18.79 -3.87 8.34
C GLN A 182 17.79 -5.00 8.07
N PHE A 183 17.34 -5.17 6.82
CA PHE A 183 16.43 -6.24 6.44
C PHE A 183 17.15 -7.55 6.14
N PHE A 184 18.45 -7.53 5.86
CA PHE A 184 19.22 -8.71 5.48
C PHE A 184 19.09 -9.84 6.50
N GLY A 185 18.80 -11.05 6.02
CA GLY A 185 18.64 -12.25 6.83
C GLY A 185 17.33 -12.35 7.62
N LYS A 186 16.48 -11.32 7.62
CA LYS A 186 15.17 -11.39 8.28
C LYS A 186 14.23 -12.30 7.50
N ASP A 187 13.41 -13.06 8.20
CA ASP A 187 12.35 -13.90 7.64
C ASP A 187 10.99 -13.50 8.23
N ALA A 188 9.97 -14.32 7.99
CA ALA A 188 8.62 -14.09 8.50
C ALA A 188 8.49 -14.18 10.04
N GLY A 189 9.47 -14.72 10.75
CA GLY A 189 9.52 -14.77 12.21
C GLY A 189 10.26 -13.59 12.84
N ALA A 190 10.92 -12.74 12.04
CA ALA A 190 11.70 -11.63 12.53
C ALA A 190 10.83 -10.51 13.14
N ASP A 191 11.37 -9.83 14.16
CA ASP A 191 10.74 -8.62 14.68
C ASP A 191 11.10 -7.41 13.80
N PHE A 192 10.11 -6.96 13.02
CA PHE A 192 10.22 -5.78 12.15
C PHE A 192 10.04 -4.45 12.89
N ARG A 193 9.65 -4.47 14.17
CA ARG A 193 9.57 -3.25 15.00
C ARG A 193 10.96 -2.75 15.39
N ASN A 194 11.96 -3.64 15.39
CA ASN A 194 13.35 -3.33 15.67
C ASN A 194 14.14 -2.95 14.40
N ILE A 195 13.65 -1.91 13.71
CA ILE A 195 14.33 -1.28 12.57
C ILE A 195 14.57 0.18 12.93
N ASN A 196 15.82 0.63 12.79
CA ASN A 196 16.17 2.01 13.09
C ASN A 196 15.46 2.97 12.14
N SER A 197 14.90 4.03 12.72
CA SER A 197 14.26 5.10 11.98
C SER A 197 15.29 6.07 11.39
N ILE A 198 14.85 6.81 10.36
CA ILE A 198 15.60 7.91 9.76
C ILE A 198 14.88 9.20 10.13
N THR A 199 15.61 10.17 10.68
CA THR A 199 15.08 11.50 11.02
C THR A 199 14.44 12.16 9.80
N GLY A 200 13.21 12.64 9.93
CA GLY A 200 12.48 13.30 8.84
C GLY A 200 11.86 12.37 7.79
N ALA A 201 12.07 11.05 7.89
CA ALA A 201 11.54 10.07 6.93
C ALA A 201 10.62 9.02 7.58
N THR A 202 10.03 9.33 8.75
CA THR A 202 9.28 8.37 9.58
C THR A 202 8.17 7.64 8.82
N LEU A 203 7.39 8.33 7.97
CA LEU A 203 6.32 7.72 7.20
C LEU A 203 6.87 6.77 6.13
N SER A 204 7.90 7.18 5.38
CA SER A 204 8.57 6.33 4.40
C SER A 204 9.19 5.09 5.05
N VAL A 205 9.83 5.24 6.22
CA VAL A 205 10.39 4.12 6.98
C VAL A 205 9.31 3.12 7.37
N ARG A 206 8.21 3.59 7.99
CA ARG A 206 7.10 2.71 8.39
C ARG A 206 6.53 1.95 7.20
N SER A 207 6.30 2.63 6.08
CA SER A 207 5.77 2.01 4.87
C SER A 207 6.71 0.97 4.28
N MET A 208 8.02 1.25 4.21
CA MET A 208 9.02 0.29 3.75
C MET A 208 9.08 -0.95 4.66
N VAL A 209 9.11 -0.76 5.98
CA VAL A 209 9.10 -1.86 6.95
C VAL A 209 7.83 -2.71 6.79
N SER A 210 6.67 -2.07 6.63
CA SER A 210 5.39 -2.74 6.38
C SER A 210 5.44 -3.61 5.12
N GLY A 211 5.97 -3.04 4.03
CA GLY A 211 6.08 -3.72 2.74
C GLY A 211 7.04 -4.91 2.75
N VAL A 212 8.22 -4.77 3.36
CA VAL A 212 9.18 -5.88 3.49
C VAL A 212 8.64 -6.98 4.38
N SER A 213 7.98 -6.63 5.51
CA SER A 213 7.33 -7.60 6.39
C SER A 213 6.22 -8.37 5.65
N LYS A 214 5.41 -7.68 4.84
CA LYS A 214 4.40 -8.32 3.98
C LYS A 214 5.03 -9.29 2.99
N ALA A 215 6.16 -8.92 2.37
CA ALA A 215 6.84 -9.77 1.38
C ALA A 215 7.33 -11.10 1.99
N VAL A 216 7.99 -11.08 3.15
CA VAL A 216 8.46 -12.32 3.80
C VAL A 216 7.29 -13.17 4.30
N ALA A 217 6.25 -12.55 4.85
CA ALA A 217 5.04 -13.24 5.30
C ALA A 217 4.31 -13.93 4.14
N ALA A 218 4.15 -13.22 3.02
CA ALA A 218 3.55 -13.75 1.80
C ALA A 218 4.34 -14.93 1.25
N TYR A 219 5.68 -14.83 1.20
CA TYR A 219 6.52 -15.91 0.72
C TYR A 219 6.39 -17.15 1.60
N LYS A 220 6.42 -16.99 2.93
CA LYS A 220 6.20 -18.08 3.88
C LYS A 220 4.89 -18.81 3.59
N VAL A 221 3.77 -18.09 3.52
CA VAL A 221 2.44 -18.70 3.30
C VAL A 221 2.33 -19.38 1.94
N LEU A 222 2.93 -18.82 0.89
CA LEU A 222 2.75 -19.32 -0.48
C LEU A 222 3.72 -20.44 -0.87
N TYR A 223 4.92 -20.47 -0.29
CA TYR A 223 5.98 -21.38 -0.72
C TYR A 223 6.49 -22.31 0.37
N LEU A 224 6.53 -21.87 1.64
CA LEU A 224 7.11 -22.64 2.74
C LEU A 224 6.05 -23.43 3.50
N ASP A 225 4.93 -22.79 3.83
CA ASP A 225 3.83 -23.39 4.59
C ASP A 225 2.86 -24.14 3.66
N LYS A 226 3.36 -24.76 2.59
CA LYS A 226 2.52 -25.59 1.74
C LYS A 226 1.93 -26.70 2.60
N THR A 227 0.67 -26.52 3.00
CA THR A 227 -0.14 -27.62 3.51
C THR A 227 -0.15 -28.69 2.41
N PRO A 228 0.34 -29.90 2.68
CA PRO A 228 0.26 -31.00 1.72
C PRO A 228 -1.19 -31.30 1.33
#